data_AF-A0A830BJ11-F1
#
_entry.id   AF-A0A830BJ11-F1
#
_cell.length_a   1.000
_cell.length_b   1.000
_cell.length_c   1.000
_cell.angle_alpha   90.00
_cell.angle_beta   90.00
_cell.angle_gamma   90.00
#
_symmetry.space_group_name_H-M   'P 1'
#
loop_
_entity.id
_entity.type
_entity.pdbx_description
1 polymer ?
#
loop_
_entity_poly.entity_id
_entity_poly.type
_entity_poly.pdbx_seq_one_letter_code
_entity_poly.pdbx_strand_id
1 'polypeptide(L)'
;MRLFKWTTDFNTKTESAVVPVWISLPELPLHLFHKKGLFSIAKLVGTPLKVDESTANRTRPSMARICVEVDLLKPVHEEIFIGYGGTMVKQKVVYEDLPDYGSKCHHLGHHVTNCFDDAYKRKLELNEQKWK
;
A
#
# COMPACT_ATOMS: atom_id res chain seq x y z
N MET A 1 12.52 14.14 -5.48
CA MET A 1 12.66 13.18 -6.60
C MET A 1 11.56 12.14 -6.43
N ARG A 2 10.71 11.90 -7.44
CA ARG A 2 9.65 10.89 -7.38
C ARG A 2 10.21 9.55 -7.89
N LEU A 3 9.97 8.48 -7.15
CA LEU A 3 10.43 7.13 -7.51
C LEU A 3 9.31 6.39 -8.24
N PHE A 4 9.61 5.87 -9.42
CA PHE A 4 8.68 5.08 -10.20
C PHE A 4 9.10 3.62 -10.22
N LYS A 5 8.12 2.71 -10.09
CA LYS A 5 8.34 1.31 -10.41
C LYS A 5 8.59 1.20 -11.91
N TRP A 6 9.75 0.68 -12.29
CA TRP A 6 10.06 0.41 -13.69
C TRP A 6 9.22 -0.77 -14.19
N THR A 7 8.60 -0.59 -15.35
CA THR A 7 7.87 -1.63 -16.09
C THR A 7 8.15 -1.45 -17.59
N THR A 8 7.89 -2.48 -18.40
CA THR A 8 8.02 -2.37 -19.86
C THR A 8 7.06 -1.33 -20.45
N ASP A 9 5.90 -1.15 -19.81
CA ASP A 9 4.89 -0.16 -20.17
C ASP A 9 5.09 1.18 -19.44
N PHE A 10 6.32 1.46 -18.98
CA PHE A 10 6.61 2.68 -18.22
C PHE A 10 6.33 3.93 -19.06
N ASN A 11 5.59 4.86 -18.46
CA ASN A 11 5.21 6.12 -19.08
C ASN A 11 5.51 7.26 -18.12
N THR A 12 6.31 8.24 -18.55
CA THR A 12 6.71 9.40 -17.74
C THR A 12 5.55 10.34 -17.37
N LYS A 13 4.39 10.17 -18.00
CA LYS A 13 3.19 10.99 -17.77
C LYS A 13 2.20 10.36 -16.79
N THR A 14 2.44 9.12 -16.35
CA THR A 14 1.53 8.37 -15.48
C THR A 14 2.34 7.63 -14.42
N GLU A 15 1.86 7.66 -13.19
CA GLU A 15 2.46 6.97 -12.07
C GLU A 15 1.76 5.63 -11.86
N SER A 16 2.49 4.61 -11.39
CA SER A 16 1.90 3.31 -11.10
C SER A 16 1.02 3.39 -9.86
N ALA A 17 -0.16 2.78 -9.90
CA ALA A 17 -0.97 2.55 -8.70
C ALA A 17 -0.32 1.55 -7.73
N VAL A 18 0.70 0.83 -8.20
CA VAL A 18 1.40 -0.19 -7.43
C VAL A 18 2.62 0.44 -6.74
N VAL A 19 2.58 0.50 -5.41
CA VAL A 19 3.59 1.22 -4.60
C VAL A 19 4.11 0.36 -3.45
N PRO A 20 5.39 0.51 -3.06
CA PRO A 20 5.93 -0.08 -1.85
C PRO A 20 5.50 0.75 -0.63
N VAL A 21 4.89 0.09 0.36
CA VAL A 21 4.41 0.69 1.60
C VAL A 21 4.89 -0.14 2.78
N TRP A 22 5.23 0.53 3.88
CA TRP A 22 5.52 -0.15 5.13
C TRP A 22 4.22 -0.45 5.87
N ILE A 23 4.04 -1.71 6.25
CA ILE A 23 2.99 -2.13 7.17
C ILE A 23 3.59 -2.53 8.51
N SER A 24 2.88 -2.17 9.56
CA SER A 24 3.19 -2.50 10.94
C SER A 24 2.09 -3.40 11.51
N LEU A 25 2.51 -4.52 12.10
CA LEU A 25 1.68 -5.52 12.76
C LEU A 25 1.95 -5.43 14.27
N PRO A 26 1.20 -4.60 15.00
CA PRO A 26 1.38 -4.46 16.45
C PRO A 26 1.01 -5.77 17.16
N GLU A 27 1.73 -6.06 18.23
CA GLU A 27 1.46 -7.18 19.15
C GLU A 27 1.44 -8.57 18.49
N LEU A 28 2.02 -8.69 17.29
CA LEU A 28 2.18 -9.97 16.63
C LEU A 28 3.04 -10.89 17.54
N PRO A 29 2.64 -12.16 17.76
CA PRO A 29 3.44 -13.07 18.56
C PRO A 29 4.86 -13.27 18.02
N LEU A 30 5.86 -13.20 18.90
CA LEU A 30 7.28 -13.23 18.51
C LEU A 30 7.68 -14.50 17.73
N HIS A 31 7.02 -15.63 17.96
CA HIS A 31 7.28 -16.87 17.23
C HIS A 31 6.91 -16.78 15.73
N LEU A 32 6.10 -15.79 15.33
CA LEU A 32 5.74 -15.51 13.93
C LEU A 32 6.70 -14.54 13.24
N PHE A 33 7.72 -14.01 13.93
CA PHE A 33 8.67 -13.03 13.37
C PHE A 33 9.68 -13.64 12.39
N HIS A 34 9.59 -14.96 12.15
CA HIS A 34 10.43 -15.59 11.16
C HIS A 34 10.09 -15.04 9.77
N LYS A 35 11.12 -14.67 8.98
CA LYS A 35 10.95 -14.03 7.65
C LYS A 35 9.92 -14.74 6.76
N LYS A 36 9.95 -16.08 6.73
CA LYS A 36 8.97 -16.88 5.97
C LYS A 36 7.53 -16.69 6.47
N GLY A 37 7.33 -16.69 7.79
CA GLY A 37 6.01 -16.48 8.41
C GLY A 37 5.49 -15.06 8.15
N LEU A 38 6.34 -14.05 8.37
CA LEU A 38 6.04 -12.66 8.05
C LEU A 38 5.67 -12.47 6.58
N PHE A 39 6.40 -13.09 5.65
CA PHE A 39 6.08 -13.02 4.23
C PHE A 39 4.76 -13.72 3.89
N SER A 40 4.46 -14.86 4.53
CA SER A 40 3.16 -15.52 4.37
C SER A 40 2.00 -14.66 4.88
N ILE A 41 2.17 -14.00 6.01
CA ILE A 41 1.18 -13.06 6.57
C ILE A 41 1.01 -11.85 5.64
N ALA A 42 2.11 -11.23 5.23
CA ALA A 42 2.12 -10.06 4.37
C ALA A 42 1.49 -10.31 2.99
N LYS A 43 1.53 -11.55 2.48
CA LYS A 43 0.84 -11.95 1.24
C LYS A 43 -0.68 -11.76 1.28
N LEU A 44 -1.28 -11.73 2.47
CA LEU A 44 -2.71 -11.43 2.63
C LEU A 44 -3.02 -9.96 2.33
N VAL A 45 -2.00 -9.09 2.41
CA VAL A 45 -2.11 -7.64 2.18
C VAL A 45 -1.62 -7.26 0.79
N GLY A 46 -0.47 -7.79 0.35
CA GLY A 46 0.19 -7.44 -0.90
C GLY A 46 1.41 -8.30 -1.19
N THR A 47 2.31 -7.86 -2.06
CA THR A 47 3.53 -8.63 -2.36
C THR A 47 4.65 -8.25 -1.39
N PRO A 48 5.10 -9.14 -0.49
CA PRO A 48 6.16 -8.80 0.46
C PRO A 48 7.50 -8.56 -0.25
N LEU A 49 8.16 -7.45 0.11
CA LEU A 49 9.44 -7.05 -0.45
C LEU A 49 10.58 -7.24 0.56
N LYS A 50 10.39 -6.75 1.79
CA LYS A 50 11.46 -6.68 2.79
C LYS A 50 10.91 -6.68 4.22
N VAL A 51 11.67 -7.26 5.16
CA VAL A 51 11.40 -7.13 6.60
C VAL A 51 12.26 -5.99 7.16
N ASP A 52 11.69 -5.17 8.03
CA ASP A 52 12.43 -4.12 8.73
C ASP A 52 13.57 -4.71 9.58
N GLU A 53 14.68 -4.00 9.70
CA GLU A 53 15.87 -4.50 10.40
C GLU A 53 15.61 -4.76 11.88
N SER A 54 14.82 -3.90 12.54
CA SER A 54 14.46 -4.10 13.96
C SER A 54 13.58 -5.33 14.17
N THR A 55 12.74 -5.66 13.19
CA THR A 55 11.90 -6.86 13.19
C THR A 55 12.74 -8.10 12.91
N ALA A 56 13.64 -8.03 11.92
CA ALA A 56 14.54 -9.14 11.57
C ALA A 56 15.48 -9.51 12.73
N ASN A 57 16.03 -8.49 13.40
CA ASN A 57 16.91 -8.64 14.56
C ASN A 57 16.16 -8.81 15.88
N ARG A 58 14.82 -8.73 15.87
CA ARG A 58 13.94 -8.88 17.05
C ARG A 58 14.25 -7.89 18.18
N THR A 59 14.79 -6.71 17.85
CA THR A 59 15.10 -5.66 18.82
C THR A 59 13.87 -4.85 19.23
N ARG A 60 12.79 -4.90 18.43
CA ARG A 60 11.48 -4.29 18.73
C ARG A 60 10.36 -5.33 18.66
N PRO A 61 10.18 -6.19 19.69
CA PRO A 61 9.23 -7.29 19.63
C PRO A 61 7.75 -6.87 19.73
N SER A 62 7.47 -5.63 20.12
CA SER A 62 6.10 -5.10 20.22
C SER A 62 5.43 -4.86 18.85
N MET A 63 6.19 -4.85 17.76
CA MET A 63 5.69 -4.52 16.43
C MET A 63 6.55 -5.16 15.35
N ALA A 64 5.95 -5.98 14.50
CA ALA A 64 6.61 -6.48 13.30
C ALA A 64 6.33 -5.53 12.13
N ARG A 65 7.38 -5.14 11.39
CA ARG A 65 7.29 -4.19 10.28
C ARG A 65 7.82 -4.82 8.99
N ILE A 66 7.02 -4.70 7.92
CA ILE A 66 7.27 -5.36 6.62
C ILE A 66 6.96 -4.36 5.52
N CYS A 67 7.84 -4.26 4.52
CA CYS A 67 7.57 -3.53 3.29
C CYS A 67 6.84 -4.45 2.32
N VAL A 68 5.68 -4.00 1.85
CA VAL A 68 4.80 -4.71 0.94
C VAL A 68 4.50 -3.82 -0.26
N GLU A 69 4.45 -4.43 -1.44
CA GLU A 69 3.93 -3.78 -2.62
C GLU A 69 2.41 -3.95 -2.66
N VAL A 70 1.68 -2.84 -2.70
CA VAL A 70 0.21 -2.79 -2.71
C VAL A 70 -0.30 -2.04 -3.93
N ASP A 71 -1.50 -2.40 -4.37
CA ASP A 71 -2.20 -1.74 -5.46
C ASP A 71 -3.26 -0.80 -4.88
N LEU A 72 -3.06 0.51 -5.05
CA LEU A 72 -3.90 1.57 -4.49
C LEU A 72 -5.29 1.63 -5.14
N LEU A 73 -5.52 0.90 -6.23
CA LEU A 73 -6.85 0.74 -6.83
C LEU A 73 -7.69 -0.33 -6.12
N LYS A 74 -7.09 -1.11 -5.22
CA LYS A 74 -7.77 -2.17 -4.45
C LYS A 74 -8.10 -1.69 -3.03
N PRO A 75 -9.14 -2.27 -2.41
CA PRO A 75 -9.44 -1.99 -1.00
C PRO A 75 -8.25 -2.32 -0.10
N VAL A 76 -8.02 -1.45 0.87
CA VAL A 76 -6.99 -1.59 1.89
C VAL A 76 -7.48 -2.52 3.00
N HIS A 77 -6.64 -3.46 3.42
CA HIS A 77 -6.97 -4.38 4.51
C HIS A 77 -6.48 -3.81 5.83
N GLU A 78 -7.38 -3.25 6.64
CA GLU A 78 -7.04 -2.73 7.99
C GLU A 78 -6.84 -3.86 9.01
N GLU A 79 -7.40 -5.04 8.73
CA GLU A 79 -7.32 -6.22 9.57
C GLU A 79 -7.23 -7.48 8.70
N ILE A 80 -6.47 -8.46 9.17
CA ILE A 80 -6.30 -9.76 8.53
C ILE A 80 -6.47 -10.87 9.56
N PHE A 81 -6.88 -12.05 9.12
CA PHE A 81 -6.98 -13.23 9.98
C PHE A 81 -5.74 -14.12 9.82
N ILE A 82 -5.07 -14.43 10.93
CA ILE A 82 -3.86 -15.25 10.96
C ILE A 82 -4.13 -16.51 11.79
N GLY A 83 -3.81 -17.66 11.20
CA GLY A 83 -3.88 -18.95 11.88
C GLY A 83 -2.53 -19.39 12.44
N TYR A 84 -2.48 -19.72 13.74
CA TYR A 84 -1.30 -20.33 14.36
C TYR A 84 -1.72 -21.15 15.58
N GLY A 85 -1.05 -22.29 15.82
CA GLY A 85 -1.33 -23.12 17.00
C GLY A 85 -2.77 -23.63 17.11
N GLY A 86 -3.48 -23.79 15.98
CA GLY A 86 -4.88 -24.23 15.96
C GLY A 86 -5.92 -23.14 16.26
N THR A 87 -5.49 -21.88 16.44
CA THR A 87 -6.39 -20.75 16.63
C THR A 87 -6.32 -19.79 15.44
N MET A 88 -7.39 -19.02 15.25
CA MET A 88 -7.45 -17.91 14.30
C MET A 88 -7.57 -16.61 15.06
N VAL A 89 -6.66 -15.67 14.80
CA VAL A 89 -6.61 -14.38 15.48
C VAL A 89 -6.75 -13.26 14.46
N LYS A 90 -7.48 -12.21 14.84
CA LYS A 90 -7.61 -10.99 14.06
C LYS A 90 -6.40 -10.10 14.33
N GLN A 91 -5.57 -9.89 13.32
CA GLN A 91 -4.38 -9.04 13.38
C GLN A 91 -4.68 -7.70 12.71
N LYS A 92 -4.44 -6.61 13.44
CA LYS A 92 -4.48 -5.25 12.88
C LYS A 92 -3.30 -5.02 11.94
N VAL A 93 -3.56 -4.35 10.83
CA VAL A 93 -2.56 -3.90 9.85
C VAL A 93 -2.55 -2.37 9.85
N VAL A 94 -1.41 -1.78 10.18
CA VAL A 94 -1.21 -0.32 10.19
C VAL A 94 -0.32 0.05 9.01
N TYR A 95 -0.82 0.86 8.08
CA TYR A 95 -0.04 1.35 6.95
C TYR A 95 0.66 2.65 7.34
N GLU A 96 1.90 2.80 6.90
CA GLU A 96 2.69 4.01 7.09
C GLU A 96 2.76 4.77 5.76
N ASP A 97 2.33 6.03 5.78
CA ASP A 97 2.37 6.95 4.63
C ASP A 97 1.73 6.38 3.34
N LEU A 98 0.58 5.72 3.49
CA LEU A 98 -0.18 5.20 2.34
C LEU A 98 -0.66 6.37 1.45
N PRO A 99 -0.17 6.51 0.21
CA PRO A 99 -0.52 7.65 -0.62
C PRO A 99 -1.88 7.47 -1.29
N ASP A 100 -2.59 8.57 -1.51
CA ASP A 100 -3.76 8.59 -2.39
C ASP A 100 -3.35 8.37 -3.85
N TYR A 101 -4.23 7.76 -4.64
CA TYR A 101 -4.04 7.60 -6.08
C TYR A 101 -5.23 8.14 -6.87
N GLY A 102 -4.96 9.11 -7.74
CA GLY A 102 -5.95 9.68 -8.63
C GLY A 102 -6.23 8.75 -9.81
N SER A 103 -7.28 7.93 -9.73
CA SER A 103 -7.64 6.95 -10.77
C SER A 103 -7.86 7.53 -12.17
N LYS A 104 -8.16 8.84 -12.27
CA LYS A 104 -8.41 9.54 -13.55
C LYS A 104 -7.19 10.22 -14.15
N CYS A 105 -6.28 10.71 -13.30
CA CYS A 105 -5.06 11.40 -13.73
C CYS A 105 -3.83 10.49 -13.68
N HIS A 106 -3.94 9.32 -13.03
CA HIS A 106 -2.86 8.37 -12.83
C HIS A 106 -1.66 8.97 -12.10
N HIS A 107 -1.90 9.74 -11.03
CA HIS A 107 -0.84 10.35 -10.22
C HIS A 107 -1.09 10.08 -8.74
N LEU A 108 0.00 9.93 -7.96
CA LEU A 108 0.00 9.72 -6.52
C LEU A 108 -0.09 11.05 -5.77
N GLY A 109 -0.47 10.96 -4.49
CA GLY A 109 -0.35 12.04 -3.51
C GLY A 109 -1.44 13.09 -3.57
N HIS A 110 -2.54 12.85 -4.31
CA HIS A 110 -3.73 13.69 -4.24
C HIS A 110 -4.99 12.91 -4.58
N HIS A 111 -6.08 13.29 -3.93
CA HIS A 111 -7.41 12.83 -4.28
C HIS A 111 -7.87 13.45 -5.63
N VAL A 112 -8.74 12.76 -6.38
CA VAL A 112 -9.25 13.21 -7.70
C VAL A 112 -9.82 14.63 -7.68
N THR A 113 -10.41 15.05 -6.55
CA THR A 113 -10.98 16.39 -6.37
C THR A 113 -9.93 17.50 -6.34
N ASN A 114 -8.69 17.18 -5.95
CA ASN A 114 -7.58 18.12 -5.85
C ASN A 114 -6.56 17.92 -6.98
N CYS A 115 -7.02 17.34 -8.10
CA CYS A 115 -6.17 17.12 -9.26
C CYS A 115 -5.83 18.45 -9.95
N PHE A 116 -4.52 18.75 -10.04
CA PHE A 116 -4.00 19.94 -10.70
C PHE A 116 -3.76 19.74 -12.20
N ASP A 117 -4.15 18.60 -12.78
CA ASP A 117 -4.00 18.37 -14.21
C ASP A 117 -4.96 19.30 -14.99
N ASP A 118 -4.40 20.31 -15.64
CA ASP A 118 -5.13 21.29 -16.44
C ASP A 118 -5.94 20.64 -17.58
N ALA A 119 -5.53 19.47 -18.08
CA ALA A 119 -6.30 18.71 -19.05
C ALA A 119 -7.54 18.05 -18.43
N TYR A 120 -7.50 17.68 -17.15
CA TYR A 120 -8.66 17.15 -16.42
C TYR A 120 -9.64 18.27 -16.05
N LYS A 121 -9.15 19.43 -15.59
CA LYS A 121 -9.99 20.61 -15.33
C LYS A 121 -10.78 21.04 -16.56
N ARG A 122 -10.11 21.14 -17.73
CA ARG A 122 -10.79 21.42 -19.02
C ARG A 122 -11.85 20.38 -19.40
N LYS A 123 -11.62 19.09 -19.12
CA LYS A 123 -12.62 18.04 -19.37
C LYS A 123 -13.83 18.13 -18.43
N LEU A 124 -13.63 18.52 -17.17
CA LEU A 124 -14.73 18.75 -16.23
C LEU A 124 -15.58 19.95 -16.66
N GLU A 125 -14.94 21.06 -17.01
CA GLU A 125 -15.61 22.29 -17.48
C GLU A 125 -16.41 22.02 -18.77
N LEU A 126 -15.86 21.27 -19.72
CA LEU A 126 -16.55 20.85 -20.94
C LEU A 126 -17.73 19.90 -20.67
N ASN A 127 -17.66 19.08 -19.62
CA ASN A 127 -18.74 18.17 -19.27
C ASN A 127 -19.89 18.90 -18.55
N GLU A 128 -19.61 19.88 -17.68
CA GLU A 128 -20.63 20.73 -17.07
C GLU A 128 -21.39 21.59 -18.08
N GLN A 129 -20.72 22.04 -19.15
CA GLN A 129 -21.35 22.75 -20.27
C GLN A 129 -22.24 21.85 -21.14
N LYS A 130 -22.08 20.52 -21.05
CA LYS A 130 -22.84 19.55 -21.85
C LYS A 130 -24.20 19.18 -21.24
N TRP A 131 -24.44 19.55 -19.98
CA TRP A 131 -25.69 19.31 -19.25
C TRP A 131 -26.41 20.62 -18.85
N LYS A 132 -26.02 21.73 -19.47
CA LYS A 132 -26.79 22.99 -19.53
C LYS A 132 -27.35 23.14 -20.93
#